data_AF-A0A7Y5QMA6-F1
#
_entry.id   AF-A0A7Y5QMA6-F1
#
_cell.length_a   1.000
_cell.length_b   1.000
_cell.length_c   1.000
_cell.angle_alpha   90.00
_cell.angle_beta   90.00
_cell.angle_gamma   90.00
#
_symmetry.space_group_name_H-M   'P 1'
#
loop_
_entity.id
_entity.type
_entity.pdbx_description
1 polymer ?
#
loop_
_entity_poly.entity_id
_entity_poly.type
_entity_poly.pdbx_seq_one_letter_code
_entity_poly.pdbx_strand_id
1 'polypeptide(L)'
;TRATLELTFRPDRLRARYPSFAAYVARYVVPTVFRARLADRAGNVFVDAAGRDGRLTVTLRSRDHRLVAIDGAPAPMPDSLRLLADVSMKTGPFRVGFTDLEGDFTIERTAHYRAWVMRFRREPAWHFPLAVDKLIRNPLRRPFQGRGAEFLLGVRDDLGGQTMSIRHARLAVNESAIMRWLGRLGATAFGEFSGRTELEENLFLYEMFEALRRDVRRDEGMGNR
;
A
#
# COMPACT_ATOMS: atom_id res chain seq x y z
N THR A 1 3.95 -21.34 11.16
CA THR A 1 5.09 -21.00 10.30
C THR A 1 5.30 -19.49 10.24
N ARG A 2 6.53 -19.01 10.40
CA ARG A 2 6.90 -17.63 10.07
C ARG A 2 7.46 -17.62 8.65
N ALA A 3 7.05 -16.66 7.84
CA ALA A 3 7.49 -16.53 6.46
C ALA A 3 7.85 -15.08 6.16
N THR A 4 8.87 -14.89 5.33
CA THR A 4 9.23 -13.59 4.77
C THR A 4 9.10 -13.71 3.26
N LEU A 5 8.20 -12.91 2.70
CA LEU A 5 8.05 -12.75 1.26
C LEU A 5 8.94 -11.60 0.80
N GLU A 6 9.80 -11.86 -0.19
CA GLU A 6 10.60 -10.83 -0.85
C GLU A 6 10.07 -10.56 -2.26
N LEU A 7 9.77 -9.30 -2.56
CA LEU A 7 9.42 -8.82 -3.89
C LEU A 7 10.52 -7.89 -4.36
N THR A 8 10.97 -8.07 -5.61
CA THR A 8 11.93 -7.17 -6.25
C THR A 8 11.30 -6.52 -7.48
N PHE A 9 11.27 -5.20 -7.50
CA PHE A 9 10.84 -4.40 -8.63
C PHE A 9 11.99 -4.29 -9.65
N ARG A 10 11.74 -4.77 -10.88
CA ARG A 10 12.73 -4.76 -11.99
C ARG A 10 12.17 -4.00 -13.20
N PRO A 11 12.29 -2.66 -13.23
CA PRO A 11 11.76 -1.84 -14.32
C PRO A 11 12.30 -2.22 -15.70
N ASP A 12 13.54 -2.69 -15.78
CA ASP A 12 14.19 -3.20 -16.99
C ASP A 12 13.40 -4.35 -17.63
N ARG A 13 12.85 -5.26 -16.82
CA ARG A 13 12.03 -6.39 -17.30
C ARG A 13 10.62 -5.99 -17.69
N LEU A 14 10.08 -4.94 -17.07
CA LEU A 14 8.76 -4.41 -17.40
C LEU A 14 8.79 -3.64 -18.73
N ARG A 15 9.89 -2.95 -19.03
CA ARG A 15 9.98 -1.95 -20.10
C ARG A 15 9.58 -2.48 -21.49
N ALA A 16 9.82 -3.75 -21.79
CA ALA A 16 9.49 -4.34 -23.09
C ALA A 16 7.98 -4.42 -23.35
N ARG A 17 7.16 -4.63 -22.31
CA ARG A 17 5.71 -4.85 -22.43
C ARG A 17 4.89 -3.71 -21.81
N TYR A 18 5.44 -3.07 -20.78
CA TYR A 18 4.80 -2.05 -19.96
C TYR A 18 5.74 -0.84 -19.79
N PRO A 19 6.06 -0.11 -20.87
CA PRO A 19 7.07 0.95 -20.83
C PRO A 19 6.70 2.13 -19.93
N SER A 20 5.43 2.54 -19.90
CA SER A 20 4.96 3.64 -19.04
C SER A 20 4.98 3.23 -17.57
N PHE A 21 4.49 2.02 -17.27
CA PHE A 21 4.57 1.47 -15.92
C PHE A 21 6.02 1.24 -15.46
N ALA A 22 6.90 0.76 -16.34
CA ALA A 22 8.32 0.63 -16.03
C ALA A 22 8.96 1.97 -15.67
N ALA A 23 8.67 3.03 -16.42
CA ALA A 23 9.15 4.38 -16.12
C ALA A 23 8.65 4.86 -14.76
N TYR A 24 7.37 4.65 -14.46
CA TYR A 24 6.77 4.97 -13.17
C TYR A 24 7.45 4.22 -12.01
N VAL A 25 7.61 2.90 -12.11
CA VAL A 25 8.26 2.08 -11.09
C VAL A 25 9.71 2.53 -10.85
N ALA A 26 10.47 2.79 -11.93
CA ALA A 26 11.84 3.28 -11.81
C ALA A 26 11.94 4.63 -11.10
N ARG A 27 10.96 5.52 -11.36
CA ARG A 27 10.97 6.89 -10.86
C ARG A 27 10.43 7.04 -9.44
N TYR A 28 9.42 6.25 -9.08
CA TYR A 28 8.67 6.46 -7.84
C TYR A 28 8.73 5.27 -6.87
N VAL A 29 8.85 4.04 -7.36
CA VAL A 29 8.85 2.85 -6.49
C VAL A 29 10.27 2.50 -6.04
N VAL A 30 11.20 2.36 -6.99
CA VAL A 30 12.60 1.99 -6.70
C VAL A 30 13.30 2.93 -5.70
N PRO A 31 13.21 4.27 -5.80
CA PRO A 31 13.90 5.17 -4.88
C PRO A 31 13.17 5.37 -3.55
N THR A 32 12.00 4.73 -3.35
CA THR A 32 11.22 4.82 -2.13
C THR A 32 11.75 3.86 -1.08
N VAL A 33 11.98 4.40 0.10
CA VAL A 33 12.22 3.64 1.34
C VAL A 33 10.95 3.74 2.15
N PHE A 34 10.45 2.61 2.64
CA PHE A 34 9.32 2.62 3.56
C PHE A 34 9.44 1.56 4.63
N ARG A 35 8.77 1.78 5.75
CA ARG A 35 8.53 0.78 6.77
C ARG A 35 7.07 0.87 7.17
N ALA A 36 6.40 -0.26 7.25
CA ALA A 36 5.01 -0.34 7.67
C ALA A 36 4.81 -1.52 8.60
N ARG A 37 4.02 -1.34 9.66
CA ARG A 37 3.63 -2.42 10.58
C ARG A 37 2.14 -2.40 10.82
N LEU A 38 1.54 -3.58 10.88
CA LEU A 38 0.19 -3.78 11.41
C LEU A 38 0.29 -4.41 12.79
N ALA A 39 -0.22 -3.71 13.80
CA ALA A 39 -0.21 -4.14 15.19
C ALA A 39 -1.57 -4.00 15.85
N ASP A 40 -1.89 -4.80 16.87
CA ASP A 40 -3.08 -4.56 17.69
C ASP A 40 -2.85 -3.42 18.71
N ARG A 41 -3.88 -3.12 19.53
CA ARG A 41 -3.77 -2.11 20.59
C ARG A 41 -2.80 -2.48 21.70
N ALA A 42 -2.49 -3.76 21.89
CA ALA A 42 -1.52 -4.25 22.86
C ALA A 42 -0.07 -4.18 22.32
N GLY A 43 0.10 -3.86 21.03
CA GLY A 43 1.40 -3.75 20.37
C GLY A 43 1.88 -5.05 19.72
N ASN A 44 1.07 -6.11 19.70
CA ASN A 44 1.42 -7.34 19.01
C ASN A 44 1.44 -7.08 17.50
N VAL A 45 2.57 -7.38 16.85
CA VAL A 45 2.75 -7.15 15.41
C VAL A 45 2.31 -8.39 14.63
N PHE A 46 1.51 -8.19 13.58
CA PHE A 46 1.00 -9.26 12.71
C PHE A 46 1.61 -9.24 11.31
N VAL A 47 2.00 -8.05 10.85
CA VAL A 47 2.70 -7.83 9.59
C VAL A 47 3.80 -6.78 9.81
N ASP A 48 5.02 -7.08 9.39
CA ASP A 48 6.13 -6.11 9.29
C ASP A 48 6.60 -6.06 7.85
N ALA A 49 6.52 -4.88 7.24
CA ALA A 49 6.91 -4.64 5.86
C ALA A 49 8.00 -3.57 5.81
N ALA A 50 9.02 -3.83 5.01
CA ALA A 50 10.08 -2.86 4.75
C ALA A 50 10.40 -2.83 3.26
N GLY A 51 10.59 -1.63 2.73
CA GLY A 51 10.98 -1.40 1.35
C GLY A 51 12.21 -0.52 1.25
N ARG A 52 13.13 -0.87 0.35
CA ARG A 52 14.31 -0.07 0.01
C ARG A 52 14.88 -0.53 -1.33
N ASP A 53 15.32 0.42 -2.16
CA ASP A 53 16.05 0.18 -3.41
C ASP A 53 15.34 -0.83 -4.34
N GLY A 54 14.02 -0.67 -4.47
CA GLY A 54 13.19 -1.57 -5.28
C GLY A 54 13.03 -2.99 -4.72
N ARG A 55 13.36 -3.23 -3.45
CA ARG A 55 13.03 -4.47 -2.74
C ARG A 55 12.00 -4.20 -1.68
N LEU A 56 11.04 -5.11 -1.55
CA LEU A 56 10.02 -5.12 -0.51
C LEU A 56 10.09 -6.46 0.20
N THR A 57 10.27 -6.44 1.52
CA THR A 57 10.14 -7.62 2.38
C THR A 57 8.87 -7.50 3.20
N VAL A 58 8.09 -8.57 3.26
CA VAL A 58 6.89 -8.67 4.10
C VAL A 58 7.04 -9.90 4.97
N THR A 59 7.14 -9.68 6.28
CA THR A 59 7.21 -10.74 7.27
C THR A 59 5.84 -10.94 7.90
N LEU A 60 5.41 -12.20 7.96
CA LEU A 60 4.16 -12.63 8.58
C LEU A 60 4.34 -13.98 9.27
N ARG A 61 3.42 -14.31 10.17
CA ARG A 61 3.34 -15.64 10.78
C ARG A 61 1.94 -16.19 10.63
N SER A 62 1.86 -17.44 10.22
CA SER A 62 0.62 -18.19 10.12
C SER A 62 0.61 -19.40 11.04
N ARG A 63 -0.58 -19.77 11.50
CA ARG A 63 -0.86 -21.04 12.18
C ARG A 63 -2.29 -21.44 11.83
N ASP A 64 -2.50 -22.69 11.44
CA ASP A 64 -3.83 -23.22 11.09
C ASP A 64 -4.56 -22.33 10.06
N HIS A 65 -3.84 -21.94 9.00
CA HIS A 65 -4.30 -21.05 7.92
C HIS A 65 -4.76 -19.65 8.36
N ARG A 66 -4.39 -19.23 9.58
CA ARG A 66 -4.70 -17.90 10.11
C ARG A 66 -3.43 -17.12 10.37
N LEU A 67 -3.49 -15.81 10.16
CA LEU A 67 -2.42 -14.91 10.57
C LEU A 67 -2.42 -14.78 12.10
N VAL A 68 -1.23 -14.88 12.69
CA VAL A 68 -1.00 -14.78 14.12
C VAL A 68 0.14 -13.78 14.41
N ALA A 69 0.23 -13.31 15.65
CA ALA A 69 1.29 -12.42 16.09
C ALA A 69 2.68 -12.99 15.72
N ILE A 70 3.50 -12.16 15.08
CA ILE A 70 4.83 -12.52 14.57
C ILE A 70 5.73 -13.01 15.71
N ASP A 71 5.75 -12.24 16.79
CA ASP A 71 6.57 -12.52 17.96
C ASP A 71 5.69 -12.96 19.14
N GLY A 72 6.29 -13.71 20.09
CA GLY A 72 5.59 -14.20 21.28
C GLY A 72 4.61 -15.35 21.03
N ALA A 73 3.66 -15.47 21.95
CA ALA A 73 2.62 -16.49 21.91
C ALA A 73 1.72 -16.28 20.68
N PRO A 74 1.36 -17.35 19.92
CA PRO A 74 0.48 -17.22 18.77
C PRO A 74 -0.90 -16.69 19.18
N ALA A 75 -1.13 -15.39 19.00
CA ALA A 75 -2.43 -14.76 19.12
C ALA A 75 -3.02 -14.56 17.71
N PRO A 76 -4.30 -14.91 17.45
CA PRO A 76 -4.93 -14.68 16.16
C PRO A 76 -5.04 -13.18 15.87
N MET A 77 -4.87 -12.81 14.59
CA MET A 77 -5.02 -11.42 14.16
C MET A 77 -6.45 -10.92 14.35
N PRO A 78 -6.68 -9.85 15.15
CA PRO A 78 -8.00 -9.25 15.28
C PRO A 78 -8.40 -8.49 14.01
N ASP A 79 -9.68 -8.18 13.88
CA ASP A 79 -10.21 -7.40 12.75
C ASP A 79 -9.95 -5.89 12.87
N SER A 80 -9.47 -5.42 14.03
CA SER A 80 -9.10 -4.02 14.28
C SER A 80 -7.64 -3.93 14.71
N LEU A 81 -6.87 -3.20 13.93
CA LEU A 81 -5.42 -3.04 14.04
C LEU A 81 -5.06 -1.56 13.92
N ARG A 82 -3.78 -1.26 14.16
CA ARG A 82 -3.13 0.01 13.90
C ARG A 82 -2.10 -0.19 12.80
N LEU A 83 -2.16 0.66 11.80
CA LEU A 83 -1.12 0.83 10.79
C LEU A 83 -0.15 1.91 11.27
N LEU A 84 1.12 1.56 11.35
CA LEU A 84 2.23 2.48 11.60
C LEU A 84 3.09 2.51 10.34
N ALA A 85 3.41 3.69 9.82
CA ALA A 85 4.20 3.80 8.61
C ALA A 85 5.14 5.01 8.56
N ASP A 86 6.32 4.77 7.99
CA ASP A 86 7.29 5.78 7.61
C ASP A 86 7.60 5.61 6.12
N VAL A 87 7.66 6.72 5.38
CA VAL A 87 7.95 6.72 3.94
C VAL A 87 8.95 7.83 3.63
N SER A 88 9.95 7.53 2.81
CA SER A 88 10.95 8.49 2.34
C SER A 88 11.39 8.16 0.92
N MET A 89 11.21 9.10 0.00
CA MET A 89 11.61 9.00 -1.40
C MET A 89 12.71 10.00 -1.71
N LYS A 90 13.70 9.59 -2.51
CA LYS A 90 14.73 10.51 -3.03
C LYS A 90 14.20 11.22 -4.28
N THR A 91 14.25 12.55 -4.28
CA THR A 91 13.87 13.42 -5.39
C THR A 91 14.98 14.45 -5.65
N GLY A 92 15.79 14.20 -6.67
CA GLY A 92 17.00 15.00 -6.93
C GLY A 92 17.98 14.93 -5.75
N PRO A 93 18.46 16.09 -5.23
CA PRO A 93 19.32 16.12 -4.05
C PRO A 93 18.56 16.01 -2.71
N PHE A 94 17.23 16.01 -2.73
CA PHE A 94 16.40 16.06 -1.51
C PHE A 94 15.73 14.72 -1.22
N ARG A 95 15.32 14.54 0.04
CA ARG A 95 14.40 13.48 0.46
C ARG A 95 13.06 14.08 0.86
N VAL A 96 12.00 13.37 0.49
CA VAL A 96 10.61 13.78 0.71
C VAL A 96 9.86 12.61 1.32
N GLY A 97 8.98 12.87 2.27
CA GLY A 97 8.10 11.84 2.80
C GLY A 97 7.49 12.23 4.13
N PHE A 98 7.28 11.24 4.99
CA PHE A 98 6.72 11.43 6.32
C PHE A 98 7.19 10.34 7.28
N THR A 99 7.16 10.64 8.57
CA THR A 99 7.31 9.66 9.65
C THR A 99 6.13 9.72 10.61
N ASP A 100 5.98 8.68 11.42
CA ASP A 100 4.95 8.60 12.46
C ASP A 100 3.52 8.66 11.89
N LEU A 101 3.30 8.13 10.69
CA LEU A 101 1.94 7.94 10.19
C LEU A 101 1.27 6.85 11.02
N GLU A 102 0.15 7.20 11.64
CA GLU A 102 -0.67 6.29 12.44
C GLU A 102 -2.10 6.28 11.88
N GLY A 103 -2.61 5.09 11.59
CA GLY A 103 -3.98 4.90 11.12
C GLY A 103 -4.65 3.70 11.77
N ASP A 104 -5.97 3.77 11.89
CA ASP A 104 -6.78 2.60 12.22
C ASP A 104 -6.89 1.73 10.98
N PHE A 105 -6.68 0.43 11.13
CA PHE A 105 -6.86 -0.57 10.08
C PHE A 105 -7.96 -1.53 10.50
N THR A 106 -9.04 -1.60 9.71
CA THR A 106 -10.18 -2.47 9.97
C THR A 106 -10.36 -3.44 8.83
N ILE A 107 -10.61 -4.70 9.16
CA ILE A 107 -10.95 -5.74 8.19
C ILE A 107 -12.47 -5.89 8.17
N GLU A 108 -13.09 -5.51 7.07
CA GLU A 108 -14.51 -5.72 6.84
C GLU A 108 -14.71 -7.03 6.09
N ARG A 109 -15.63 -7.87 6.58
CA ARG A 109 -15.97 -9.16 5.98
C ARG A 109 -17.47 -9.36 5.99
N THR A 110 -18.04 -9.58 4.82
CA THR A 110 -19.41 -10.09 4.62
C THR A 110 -19.35 -11.32 3.71
N ALA A 111 -20.50 -11.91 3.40
CA ALA A 111 -20.59 -13.05 2.47
C ALA A 111 -20.02 -12.74 1.08
N HIS A 112 -20.15 -11.49 0.61
CA HIS A 112 -19.81 -11.06 -0.75
C HIS A 112 -18.78 -9.94 -0.82
N TYR A 113 -18.23 -9.54 0.34
CA TYR A 113 -17.35 -8.40 0.45
C TYR A 113 -16.22 -8.66 1.43
N ARG A 114 -15.00 -8.37 0.99
CA ARG A 114 -13.85 -8.30 1.88
C ARG A 114 -13.11 -7.00 1.62
N ALA A 115 -12.86 -6.23 2.66
CA ALA A 115 -12.13 -4.99 2.52
C ALA A 115 -11.19 -4.70 3.69
N TRP A 116 -10.16 -3.94 3.37
CA TRP A 116 -9.28 -3.28 4.30
C TRP A 116 -9.62 -1.80 4.28
N VAL A 117 -10.00 -1.29 5.43
CA VAL A 117 -10.33 0.12 5.63
C VAL A 117 -9.26 0.73 6.52
N MET A 118 -8.53 1.69 5.98
CA MET A 118 -7.49 2.45 6.66
C MET A 118 -8.01 3.86 6.92
N ARG A 119 -7.99 4.32 8.17
CA ARG A 119 -8.42 5.66 8.57
C ARG A 119 -7.30 6.39 9.29
N PHE A 120 -6.92 7.55 8.80
CA PHE A 120 -5.85 8.38 9.34
C PHE A 120 -6.45 9.67 9.89
N ARG A 121 -6.39 9.81 11.22
CA ARG A 121 -6.92 10.97 11.96
C ARG A 121 -5.82 11.80 12.61
N ARG A 122 -4.57 11.36 12.47
CA ARG A 122 -3.38 12.04 12.99
C ARG A 122 -2.50 12.44 11.83
N GLU A 123 -2.15 13.73 11.81
CA GLU A 123 -1.17 14.27 10.86
C GLU A 123 0.20 13.64 11.16
N PRO A 124 0.90 13.06 10.17
CA PRO A 124 2.25 12.55 10.35
C PRO A 124 3.27 13.70 10.42
N ALA A 125 4.51 13.40 10.79
CA ALA A 125 5.61 14.34 10.67
C ALA A 125 6.06 14.42 9.20
N TRP A 126 5.68 15.50 8.51
CA TRP A 126 6.04 15.73 7.12
C TRP A 126 7.50 16.15 6.95
N HIS A 127 8.19 15.55 5.98
CA HIS A 127 9.57 15.86 5.63
C HIS A 127 9.64 16.44 4.22
N PHE A 128 9.88 17.76 4.13
CA PHE A 128 9.99 18.47 2.86
C PHE A 128 11.28 19.30 2.78
N PRO A 129 11.86 19.46 1.58
CA PRO A 129 12.95 20.38 1.37
C PRO A 129 12.53 21.84 1.61
N LEU A 130 13.51 22.67 1.98
CA LEU A 130 13.38 24.13 2.09
C LEU A 130 12.25 24.63 3.01
N ALA A 131 11.89 23.85 4.04
CA ALA A 131 10.84 24.17 5.00
C ALA A 131 9.49 24.56 4.36
N VAL A 132 9.14 23.93 3.23
CA VAL A 132 7.86 24.17 2.53
C VAL A 132 6.67 23.79 3.42
N ASP A 133 6.84 22.86 4.35
CA ASP A 133 5.85 22.49 5.38
C ASP A 133 5.27 23.71 6.11
N LYS A 134 6.10 24.73 6.37
CA LYS A 134 5.67 25.96 7.05
C LYS A 134 4.71 26.80 6.20
N LEU A 135 4.85 26.76 4.88
CA LEU A 135 4.02 27.51 3.93
C LEU A 135 2.70 26.80 3.61
N ILE A 136 2.66 25.47 3.72
CA ILE A 136 1.48 24.65 3.40
C ILE A 136 0.91 23.88 4.61
N ARG A 137 1.21 24.33 5.84
CA ARG A 137 0.83 23.66 7.10
C ARG A 137 -0.67 23.38 7.22
N ASN A 138 -1.51 24.39 6.99
CA ASN A 138 -2.97 24.24 7.08
C ASN A 138 -3.52 23.22 6.08
N PRO A 139 -3.11 23.27 4.79
CA PRO A 139 -3.37 22.22 3.84
C PRO A 139 -2.96 20.84 4.36
N LEU A 140 -1.72 20.65 4.83
CA LEU A 140 -1.18 19.35 5.28
C LEU A 140 -1.99 18.70 6.42
N ARG A 141 -2.53 19.52 7.32
CA ARG A 141 -3.34 19.03 8.44
C ARG A 141 -4.75 18.63 8.05
N ARG A 142 -5.34 19.30 7.05
CA ARG A 142 -6.78 19.20 6.73
C ARG A 142 -7.27 17.77 6.46
N PRO A 143 -6.56 16.91 5.69
CA PRO A 143 -7.01 15.55 5.44
C PRO A 143 -7.19 14.73 6.72
N PHE A 144 -6.48 15.06 7.80
CA PHE A 144 -6.52 14.32 9.07
C PHE A 144 -7.56 14.88 10.06
N GLN A 145 -8.22 15.99 9.71
CA GLN A 145 -9.25 16.60 10.55
C GLN A 145 -10.63 15.95 10.34
N GLY A 146 -11.52 16.10 11.32
CA GLY A 146 -12.89 15.59 11.25
C GLY A 146 -12.94 14.06 11.15
N ARG A 147 -13.44 13.54 10.02
CA ARG A 147 -13.50 12.09 9.77
C ARG A 147 -12.14 11.47 9.40
N GLY A 148 -11.13 12.31 9.16
CA GLY A 148 -9.80 11.88 8.72
C GLY A 148 -9.76 11.46 7.25
N ALA A 149 -8.57 11.03 6.83
CA ALA A 149 -8.32 10.49 5.51
C ALA A 149 -8.64 8.99 5.53
N GLU A 150 -9.39 8.52 4.55
CA GLU A 150 -9.80 7.12 4.47
C GLU A 150 -9.34 6.50 3.15
N PHE A 151 -8.76 5.31 3.25
CA PHE A 151 -8.40 4.47 2.12
C PHE A 151 -9.06 3.11 2.30
N LEU A 152 -9.80 2.70 1.29
CA LEU A 152 -10.48 1.42 1.23
C LEU A 152 -9.94 0.62 0.06
N LEU A 153 -9.51 -0.60 0.36
CA LEU A 153 -9.18 -1.61 -0.62
C LEU A 153 -10.11 -2.80 -0.39
N GLY A 154 -11.02 -3.04 -1.32
CA GLY A 154 -12.01 -4.09 -1.22
C GLY A 154 -12.07 -4.99 -2.45
N VAL A 155 -12.64 -6.16 -2.27
CA VAL A 155 -13.02 -7.08 -3.32
C VAL A 155 -14.47 -7.50 -3.08
N ARG A 156 -15.28 -7.50 -4.13
CA ARG A 156 -16.67 -7.97 -4.09
C ARG A 156 -17.00 -8.85 -5.29
N ASP A 157 -17.97 -9.74 -5.12
CA ASP A 157 -18.38 -10.74 -6.13
C ASP A 157 -19.89 -10.75 -6.42
N ASP A 158 -20.64 -9.77 -5.92
CA ASP A 158 -22.10 -9.63 -6.07
C ASP A 158 -22.52 -8.68 -7.21
N LEU A 159 -21.58 -7.98 -7.85
CA LEU A 159 -21.84 -7.11 -9.00
C LEU A 159 -21.56 -7.84 -10.32
N GLY A 160 -22.47 -8.75 -10.68
CA GLY A 160 -22.33 -9.61 -11.87
C GLY A 160 -21.39 -10.79 -11.63
N GLY A 161 -21.33 -11.73 -12.58
CA GLY A 161 -20.55 -12.98 -12.46
C GLY A 161 -19.02 -12.82 -12.43
N GLN A 162 -18.50 -11.64 -12.07
CA GLN A 162 -17.07 -11.32 -12.01
C GLN A 162 -16.71 -10.71 -10.65
N THR A 163 -15.56 -11.11 -10.13
CA THR A 163 -14.95 -10.50 -8.94
C THR A 163 -14.37 -9.13 -9.29
N MET A 164 -14.84 -8.07 -8.63
CA MET A 164 -14.39 -6.70 -8.86
C MET A 164 -13.51 -6.19 -7.69
N SER A 165 -12.36 -5.61 -8.02
CA SER A 165 -11.55 -4.85 -7.05
C SER A 165 -12.10 -3.43 -6.92
N ILE A 166 -12.42 -3.03 -5.69
CA ILE A 166 -12.77 -1.64 -5.35
C ILE A 166 -11.56 -1.00 -4.68
N ARG A 167 -11.08 0.08 -5.28
CA ARG A 167 -10.13 0.99 -4.65
C ARG A 167 -10.85 2.31 -4.45
N HIS A 168 -11.10 2.71 -3.20
CA HIS A 168 -11.74 3.99 -2.89
C HIS A 168 -10.85 4.78 -1.93
N ALA A 169 -10.40 5.95 -2.37
CA ALA A 169 -9.68 6.88 -1.51
C ALA A 169 -10.59 8.08 -1.24
N ARG A 170 -10.97 8.29 0.02
CA ARG A 170 -11.72 9.47 0.45
C ARG A 170 -10.77 10.38 1.21
N LEU A 171 -10.35 11.43 0.53
CA LEU A 171 -9.51 12.47 1.09
C LEU A 171 -10.32 13.77 1.13
N ALA A 172 -10.52 14.35 2.31
CA ALA A 172 -11.08 15.70 2.45
C ALA A 172 -10.02 16.74 2.08
N VAL A 173 -9.69 16.84 0.79
CA VAL A 173 -8.76 17.84 0.27
C VAL A 173 -9.59 18.92 -0.42
N ASN A 174 -9.54 20.15 0.10
CA ASN A 174 -9.82 21.28 -0.77
C ASN A 174 -8.69 21.29 -1.80
N GLU A 175 -9.02 21.08 -3.07
CA GLU A 175 -8.12 21.31 -4.21
C GLU A 175 -7.29 22.54 -3.91
N SER A 176 -5.99 22.34 -3.71
CA SER A 176 -4.95 23.25 -4.19
C SER A 176 -3.61 23.01 -3.49
N ALA A 177 -3.37 23.11 -2.19
CA ALA A 177 -1.97 23.20 -1.72
C ALA A 177 -1.20 21.88 -1.55
N ILE A 178 -1.78 20.84 -0.91
CA ILE A 178 -1.12 19.53 -0.83
C ILE A 178 -1.05 18.93 -2.24
N MET A 179 -2.16 18.90 -2.99
CA MET A 179 -2.22 18.38 -4.36
C MET A 179 -1.45 19.23 -5.40
N ARG A 180 -1.05 20.49 -5.11
CA ARG A 180 -0.08 21.25 -5.96
C ARG A 180 1.37 20.95 -5.60
N TRP A 181 1.67 20.51 -4.37
CA TRP A 181 3.04 20.19 -3.95
C TRP A 181 3.35 18.69 -4.05
N LEU A 182 2.49 17.83 -3.47
CA LEU A 182 2.24 16.51 -4.02
C LEU A 182 1.80 16.61 -5.47
N GLY A 183 1.54 17.78 -6.05
CA GLY A 183 1.31 17.97 -7.49
C GLY A 183 2.60 18.05 -8.30
N ARG A 184 3.52 18.90 -7.86
CA ARG A 184 4.84 19.06 -8.49
C ARG A 184 5.75 17.84 -8.29
N LEU A 185 5.52 17.04 -7.25
CA LEU A 185 6.21 15.75 -7.03
C LEU A 185 5.34 14.50 -7.22
N GLY A 186 4.01 14.63 -7.19
CA GLY A 186 3.08 13.50 -7.21
C GLY A 186 1.78 13.70 -8.02
N ALA A 187 1.50 14.84 -8.66
CA ALA A 187 0.57 14.91 -9.80
C ALA A 187 1.34 14.57 -11.08
N THR A 188 2.68 14.60 -11.03
CA THR A 188 3.48 13.76 -11.91
C THR A 188 3.36 12.29 -11.51
N ALA A 189 3.41 11.87 -10.23
CA ALA A 189 3.19 10.45 -9.91
C ALA A 189 1.75 9.96 -10.20
N PHE A 190 0.71 10.50 -9.57
CA PHE A 190 -0.69 10.11 -9.82
C PHE A 190 -1.21 10.53 -11.19
N GLY A 191 -0.72 11.61 -11.79
CA GLY A 191 -1.07 12.01 -13.15
C GLY A 191 -0.32 11.23 -14.23
N GLU A 192 0.97 10.91 -14.06
CA GLU A 192 1.69 9.94 -14.92
C GLU A 192 1.22 8.52 -14.67
N PHE A 193 0.69 8.22 -13.48
CA PHE A 193 0.00 6.97 -13.19
C PHE A 193 -1.34 6.91 -13.92
N SER A 194 -2.12 7.99 -13.93
CA SER A 194 -3.38 8.01 -14.66
C SER A 194 -3.18 7.79 -16.18
N GLY A 195 -4.20 7.21 -16.82
CA GLY A 195 -4.16 6.94 -18.26
C GLY A 195 -3.36 5.68 -18.58
N ARG A 196 -2.25 5.82 -19.33
CA ARG A 196 -1.55 4.66 -19.89
C ARG A 196 -0.82 3.80 -18.85
N THR A 197 -0.26 4.43 -17.81
CA THR A 197 0.43 3.70 -16.74
C THR A 197 -0.54 2.86 -15.91
N GLU A 198 -1.71 3.38 -15.58
CA GLU A 198 -2.76 2.66 -14.85
C GLU A 198 -3.30 1.48 -15.67
N LEU A 199 -3.50 1.66 -16.98
CA LEU A 199 -3.86 0.55 -17.88
C LEU A 199 -2.77 -0.53 -17.90
N GLU A 200 -1.50 -0.15 -18.03
CA GLU A 200 -0.38 -1.08 -18.01
C GLU A 200 -0.22 -1.78 -16.64
N GLU A 201 -0.42 -1.07 -15.52
CA GLU A 201 -0.44 -1.66 -14.17
C GLU A 201 -1.58 -2.69 -14.07
N ASN A 202 -2.79 -2.34 -14.48
CA ASN A 202 -3.94 -3.22 -14.38
C ASN A 202 -3.76 -4.50 -15.22
N LEU A 203 -3.18 -4.39 -16.42
CA LEU A 203 -2.83 -5.54 -17.25
C LEU A 203 -1.74 -6.40 -16.59
N PHE A 204 -0.68 -5.77 -16.07
CA PHE A 204 0.37 -6.47 -15.35
C PHE A 204 -0.17 -7.22 -14.12
N LEU A 205 -1.01 -6.57 -13.31
CA LEU A 205 -1.64 -7.17 -12.14
C LEU A 205 -2.57 -8.32 -12.52
N TYR A 206 -3.37 -8.16 -13.56
CA TYR A 206 -4.23 -9.24 -14.07
C TYR A 206 -3.40 -10.47 -14.47
N GLU A 207 -2.32 -10.28 -15.24
CA GLU A 207 -1.43 -11.38 -15.65
C GLU A 207 -0.74 -12.04 -14.45
N MET A 208 -0.31 -11.24 -13.48
CA MET A 208 0.29 -11.73 -12.23
C MET A 208 -0.71 -12.57 -11.43
N PHE A 209 -1.95 -12.10 -11.23
CA PHE A 209 -2.97 -12.85 -10.50
C PHE A 209 -3.40 -14.12 -11.24
N GLU A 210 -3.49 -14.07 -12.57
CA GLU A 210 -3.72 -15.26 -13.39
C GLU A 210 -2.60 -16.30 -13.24
N ALA A 211 -1.33 -15.86 -13.25
CA ALA A 211 -0.18 -16.74 -13.03
C ALA A 211 -0.21 -17.36 -11.63
N LEU A 212 -0.40 -16.55 -10.59
CA LEU A 212 -0.54 -17.03 -9.21
C LEU A 212 -1.66 -18.05 -9.05
N ARG A 213 -2.82 -17.80 -9.68
CA ARG A 213 -3.95 -18.74 -9.65
C ARG A 213 -3.60 -20.07 -10.31
N ARG A 214 -2.85 -20.05 -11.43
CA ARG A 214 -2.38 -21.27 -12.08
C ARG A 214 -1.40 -22.04 -11.21
N ASP A 215 -0.50 -21.34 -10.52
CA ASP A 215 0.46 -21.98 -9.62
C ASP A 215 -0.23 -22.69 -8.45
N VAL A 216 -1.21 -22.03 -7.80
CA VAL A 216 -2.02 -22.64 -6.73
C VAL A 216 -2.76 -23.89 -7.22
N ARG A 217 -3.40 -23.82 -8.39
CA ARG A 217 -4.10 -24.97 -8.98
C ARG A 217 -3.15 -26.13 -9.34
N ARG A 218 -1.91 -25.81 -9.69
CA ARG A 218 -0.90 -26.81 -10.07
C ARG A 218 -0.39 -27.58 -8.86
N ASP A 219 -0.27 -26.91 -7.71
CA ASP A 219 0.09 -27.54 -6.44
C ASP A 219 -1.05 -28.44 -5.90
N GLU A 220 -2.32 -28.02 -6.04
CA GLU A 220 -3.48 -28.86 -5.69
C GLU A 220 -3.56 -30.14 -6.54
N GLY A 221 -3.10 -30.09 -7.79
CA GLY A 221 -3.02 -31.26 -8.68
C GLY A 221 -1.85 -32.22 -8.43
N MET A 222 -0.84 -31.82 -7.64
CA MET A 222 0.31 -32.66 -7.29
C MET A 222 0.16 -33.38 -5.94
N GLY A 223 -0.85 -33.05 -5.13
CA GLY A 223 -1.16 -33.74 -3.87
C GLY A 223 -1.98 -35.04 -4.00
N ASN A 224 -2.22 -35.51 -5.23
CA ASN A 224 -3.04 -36.71 -5.50
C ASN A 224 -2.32 -37.69 -6.44
N ARG A 225 -1.03 -37.93 -6.21
CA ARG A 225 -0.25 -39.04 -6.79
C ARG A 225 0.63 -39.69 -5.73
#